data_AF-A0A4Y2D9U1-F1
#
_entry.id   AF-A0A4Y2D9U1-F1
#
_cell.length_a   1.000
_cell.length_b   1.000
_cell.length_c   1.000
_cell.angle_alpha   90.00
_cell.angle_beta   90.00
_cell.angle_gamma   90.00
#
_symmetry.space_group_name_H-M   'P 1'
#
loop_
_entity.id
_entity.type
_entity.pdbx_description
1 polymer ?
#
loop_
_entity_poly.entity_id
_entity_poly.type
_entity_poly.pdbx_seq_one_letter_code
_entity_poly.pdbx_strand_id
1 'polypeptide(L)'
;MSFLQTVEYNLRRREQRARESLDERFPPRSVRNTADWLRRARARSEQQMANRVNSQVETNVSEHECGMVTEICNFCQALYWRNELNSINKYTKCCRVSKLGNLQLCI
;
A
#
# COMPACT_ATOMS: atom_id res chain seq x y z
N MET A 1 -11.21 27.44 -11.79
CA MET A 1 -10.17 28.36 -12.30
C MET A 1 -10.84 29.32 -13.27
N SER A 2 -10.90 30.60 -12.94
CA SER A 2 -11.53 31.62 -13.79
C SER A 2 -10.57 32.12 -14.88
N PHE A 3 -11.11 32.72 -15.93
CA PHE A 3 -10.33 33.31 -17.02
C PHE A 3 -9.35 34.37 -16.50
N LEU A 4 -9.80 35.25 -15.59
CA LEU A 4 -8.96 36.28 -14.98
C LEU A 4 -7.81 35.70 -14.14
N GLN A 5 -8.07 34.65 -13.34
CA GLN A 5 -7.02 33.95 -12.59
C GLN A 5 -5.95 33.36 -13.52
N THR A 6 -6.36 32.89 -14.70
CA THR A 6 -5.45 32.33 -15.70
C THR A 6 -4.59 33.42 -16.32
N VAL A 7 -5.18 34.58 -16.66
CA VAL A 7 -4.45 35.72 -17.20
C VAL A 7 -3.42 36.24 -16.20
N GLU A 8 -3.80 36.44 -14.94
CA GLU A 8 -2.89 36.88 -13.87
C GLU A 8 -1.75 35.88 -13.62
N TYR A 9 -2.06 34.58 -13.60
CA TYR A 9 -1.04 33.53 -13.49
C TYR A 9 -0.03 33.60 -14.65
N ASN A 10 -0.53 33.77 -15.88
CA ASN A 10 0.34 33.86 -17.06
C ASN A 10 1.19 35.14 -17.06
N LEU A 11 0.65 36.26 -16.60
CA LEU A 11 1.38 37.52 -16.47
C LEU A 11 2.54 37.37 -15.48
N ARG A 12 2.27 36.86 -14.27
CA ARG A 12 3.31 36.59 -13.26
C ARG A 12 4.43 35.70 -13.79
N ARG A 13 4.06 34.64 -14.52
CA ARG A 13 5.05 33.74 -15.13
C ARG A 13 5.88 34.40 -16.23
N ARG A 14 5.35 35.40 -16.94
CA ARG A 14 6.11 36.20 -17.92
C ARG A 14 7.08 37.15 -17.22
N GLU A 15 6.62 37.84 -16.18
CA GLU A 15 7.46 38.74 -15.37
C GLU A 15 8.61 37.99 -14.70
N GLN A 16 8.33 36.81 -14.14
CA GLN A 16 9.36 35.96 -13.53
C GLN A 16 10.43 35.57 -14.55
N ARG A 17 10.01 35.11 -15.73
CA ARG A 17 10.92 34.81 -16.84
C ARG A 17 11.74 36.03 -17.27
N ALA A 18 11.15 37.23 -17.29
CA ALA A 18 11.87 38.45 -17.64
C ALA A 18 12.95 38.84 -16.61
N ARG A 19 12.84 38.36 -15.37
CA ARG A 19 13.81 38.60 -14.28
C ARG A 19 14.89 37.51 -14.17
N GLU A 20 14.61 36.30 -14.67
CA GLU A 20 15.55 35.17 -14.66
C GLU A 20 16.79 35.47 -15.51
N SER A 21 17.95 35.10 -14.98
CA SER A 21 19.22 35.11 -15.72
C SER A 21 19.27 33.96 -16.75
N LEU A 22 20.19 34.05 -17.71
CA LEU A 22 20.38 32.97 -18.70
C LEU A 22 20.81 31.64 -18.07
N ASP A 23 21.60 31.69 -17.00
CA ASP A 23 22.05 30.48 -16.28
C ASP A 23 20.88 29.80 -15.54
N GLU A 24 19.99 30.58 -14.94
CA GLU A 24 18.78 30.05 -14.29
C GLU A 24 17.80 29.47 -15.31
N ARG A 25 17.64 30.13 -16.47
CA ARG A 25 16.74 29.66 -17.53
C ARG A 25 17.28 28.44 -18.27
N PHE A 26 18.60 28.38 -18.45
CA PHE A 26 19.29 27.30 -19.15
C PHE A 26 20.39 26.70 -18.27
N PRO A 27 20.00 25.98 -17.19
CA PRO A 27 20.96 25.47 -16.24
C PRO A 27 21.95 24.51 -16.92
N PRO A 28 23.24 24.60 -16.57
CA PRO A 28 24.26 23.68 -17.05
C PRO A 28 23.86 22.23 -16.83
N ARG A 29 24.40 21.33 -17.66
CA ARG A 29 24.10 19.89 -17.55
C ARG A 29 24.47 19.34 -16.17
N SER A 30 25.54 19.82 -15.56
CA SER A 30 25.97 19.46 -14.20
C SER A 30 24.88 19.75 -13.16
N VAL A 31 24.32 20.96 -13.15
CA VAL A 31 23.26 21.38 -12.22
C VAL A 31 22.02 20.52 -12.38
N ARG A 32 21.60 20.28 -13.64
CA ARG A 32 20.46 19.38 -13.96
C ARG A 32 20.70 17.96 -13.47
N ASN A 33 21.90 17.42 -13.68
CA ASN A 33 22.28 16.08 -13.23
C ASN A 33 22.29 15.98 -11.69
N THR A 34 22.84 16.97 -10.99
CA THR A 34 22.84 17.01 -9.53
C THR A 34 21.42 17.09 -8.97
N ALA A 35 20.58 17.94 -9.55
CA ALA A 35 19.16 18.03 -9.17
C ALA A 35 18.42 16.71 -9.40
N ASP A 36 18.70 16.01 -10.51
CA ASP A 36 18.11 14.71 -10.79
C ASP A 36 18.59 13.61 -9.84
N TRP A 37 19.89 13.56 -9.55
CA TRP A 37 20.45 12.66 -8.56
C TRP A 37 19.80 12.85 -7.18
N LEU A 38 19.63 14.10 -6.74
CA LEU A 38 18.95 14.45 -5.49
C LEU A 38 17.49 14.01 -5.49
N ARG A 39 16.75 14.22 -6.59
CA ARG A 39 15.36 13.75 -6.71
C ARG A 39 15.27 12.22 -6.58
N ARG A 40 16.13 11.49 -7.29
CA ARG A 40 16.15 10.02 -7.22
C ARG A 40 16.57 9.52 -5.84
N ALA A 41 17.50 10.19 -5.17
CA ALA A 41 17.91 9.85 -3.82
C ALA A 41 16.76 10.02 -2.81
N ARG A 42 16.01 11.12 -2.90
CA ARG A 42 14.80 11.33 -2.09
C ARG A 42 13.75 10.26 -2.33
N ALA A 43 13.43 9.96 -3.59
CA ALA A 43 12.46 8.92 -3.93
C ALA A 43 12.86 7.54 -3.38
N ARG A 44 14.16 7.18 -3.44
CA ARG A 44 14.66 5.94 -2.82
C ARG A 44 14.50 5.95 -1.30
N SER A 45 14.79 7.06 -0.64
CA SER A 45 14.62 7.21 0.81
C SER A 45 13.15 7.08 1.22
N GLU A 46 12.26 7.76 0.52
CA GLU A 46 10.80 7.67 0.73
C GLU A 46 10.31 6.23 0.54
N GLN A 47 10.77 5.55 -0.50
CA GLN A 47 10.44 4.15 -0.75
C GLN A 47 10.99 3.23 0.35
N GLN A 48 12.20 3.46 0.87
CA GLN A 48 12.74 2.70 2.00
C GLN A 48 11.92 2.92 3.27
N MET A 49 11.48 4.15 3.54
CA MET A 49 10.62 4.45 4.67
C MET A 49 9.24 3.78 4.53
N ALA A 50 8.65 3.80 3.34
CA ALA A 50 7.41 3.09 3.05
C ALA A 50 7.57 1.57 3.26
N ASN A 51 8.65 0.99 2.75
CA ASN A 51 8.95 -0.44 2.93
C ASN A 51 9.19 -0.79 4.41
N ARG A 52 9.86 0.08 5.17
CA ARG A 52 10.04 -0.10 6.62
C ARG A 52 8.71 -0.08 7.36
N VAL A 53 7.82 0.86 7.03
CA VAL A 53 6.49 0.95 7.63
C VAL A 53 5.66 -0.29 7.26
N ASN A 54 5.69 -0.72 5.99
CA ASN A 54 4.99 -1.93 5.55
C ASN A 54 5.52 -3.18 6.25
N SER A 55 6.85 -3.35 6.31
CA SER A 55 7.47 -4.45 7.07
C SER A 55 7.11 -4.39 8.54
N GLN A 56 7.03 -3.20 9.14
CA GLN A 56 6.59 -3.06 10.51
C GLN A 56 5.11 -3.43 10.69
N VAL A 57 4.23 -3.09 9.74
CA VAL A 57 2.83 -3.53 9.71
C VAL A 57 2.73 -5.05 9.55
N GLU A 58 3.55 -5.66 8.71
CA GLU A 58 3.62 -7.12 8.54
C GLU A 58 4.16 -7.82 9.81
N THR A 59 5.13 -7.24 10.51
CA THR A 59 5.59 -7.78 11.81
C THR A 59 4.61 -7.53 12.96
N ASN A 60 3.70 -6.57 12.81
CA ASN A 60 2.60 -6.30 13.74
C ASN A 60 1.29 -6.96 13.27
N VAL A 61 1.36 -7.99 12.43
CA VAL A 61 0.25 -8.93 12.32
C VAL A 61 0.13 -9.56 13.69
N SER A 62 -1.00 -9.32 14.38
CA SER A 62 -1.28 -10.06 15.61
C SER A 62 -1.19 -11.53 15.23
N GLU A 63 -0.25 -12.26 15.83
CA GLU A 63 -0.33 -13.70 15.87
C GLU A 63 -1.69 -14.00 16.47
N HIS A 64 -2.67 -14.28 15.61
CA HIS A 64 -3.87 -14.91 16.09
C HIS A 64 -3.35 -16.21 16.67
N GLU A 65 -3.42 -16.30 17.98
CA GLU A 65 -3.21 -17.53 18.73
C GLU A 65 -4.33 -18.46 18.27
N CYS A 66 -4.19 -19.01 17.06
CA CYS A 66 -4.91 -20.15 16.57
C CYS A 66 -4.42 -21.28 17.48
N GLY A 67 -4.93 -21.29 18.73
CA GLY A 67 -4.37 -22.09 19.80
C GLY A 67 -4.36 -23.55 19.39
N MET A 68 -3.32 -24.30 19.79
CA MET A 68 -3.06 -25.73 19.53
C MET A 68 -4.12 -26.48 18.69
N VAL A 69 -3.72 -27.09 17.57
CA VAL A 69 -4.58 -27.99 16.76
C VAL A 69 -5.23 -28.99 17.69
N THR A 70 -6.53 -28.83 17.95
CA THR A 70 -7.14 -29.46 19.12
C THR A 70 -8.16 -30.53 18.76
N GLU A 71 -8.68 -30.54 17.53
CA GLU A 71 -9.77 -31.45 17.18
C GLU A 71 -9.70 -31.93 15.70
N ILE A 72 -9.97 -33.23 15.51
CA ILE A 72 -10.17 -33.87 14.22
C ILE A 72 -11.67 -33.97 13.99
N CYS A 73 -12.18 -33.56 12.83
CA CYS A 73 -13.58 -33.76 12.54
C CYS A 73 -13.90 -35.25 12.28
N ASN A 74 -14.85 -35.81 13.02
CA ASN A 74 -15.29 -37.20 12.83
C ASN A 74 -15.91 -37.49 11.45
N PHE A 75 -16.36 -36.46 10.72
CA PHE A 75 -16.92 -36.60 9.37
C PHE A 75 -15.87 -36.46 8.28
N CYS A 76 -15.12 -35.34 8.30
CA CYS A 76 -14.19 -34.95 7.23
C CYS A 76 -12.74 -35.38 7.49
N GLN A 77 -12.43 -35.85 8.71
CA GLN A 77 -11.08 -36.08 9.26
C GLN A 77 -10.12 -34.88 9.19
N ALA A 78 -10.59 -33.70 8.77
CA ALA A 78 -9.77 -32.50 8.76
C ALA A 78 -9.47 -32.05 10.19
N LEU A 79 -8.23 -31.62 10.38
CA LEU A 79 -7.77 -30.93 11.57
C LEU A 79 -8.28 -29.50 11.54
N TYR A 80 -8.85 -29.04 12.66
CA TYR A 80 -9.25 -27.64 12.80
C TYR A 80 -8.82 -27.07 14.16
N TRP A 81 -8.69 -25.76 14.17
CA TRP A 81 -8.35 -24.97 15.35
C TRP A 81 -9.62 -24.63 16.12
N ARG A 82 -9.69 -24.96 17.41
CA ARG A 82 -10.92 -24.83 18.22
C ARG A 82 -11.45 -23.40 18.33
N ASN A 83 -10.56 -22.41 18.25
CA ASN A 83 -10.86 -20.99 18.42
C ASN A 83 -10.61 -20.14 17.16
N GLU A 84 -10.44 -20.77 16.00
CA GLU A 84 -10.21 -20.01 14.76
C GLU A 84 -11.50 -19.31 14.31
N LEU A 85 -11.35 -18.01 14.07
CA LEU A 85 -12.37 -17.13 13.55
C LEU A 85 -11.85 -16.59 12.21
N ASN A 86 -12.72 -16.53 11.20
CA ASN A 86 -12.37 -15.88 9.94
C ASN A 86 -12.30 -14.35 10.12
N SER A 87 -11.90 -13.65 9.05
CA SER A 87 -11.83 -12.17 9.01
C SER A 87 -13.15 -11.44 9.28
N ILE A 88 -14.28 -12.16 9.38
CA ILE A 88 -15.62 -11.66 9.70
C ILE A 88 -16.02 -12.10 11.13
N ASN A 89 -15.06 -12.56 11.94
CA ASN A 89 -15.24 -13.00 13.32
C ASN A 89 -16.24 -14.17 13.47
N LYS A 90 -16.32 -15.06 12.46
CA LYS A 90 -17.18 -16.26 12.47
C LYS A 90 -16.32 -17.51 12.54
N TYR A 91 -16.76 -18.51 13.32
CA TYR A 91 -16.06 -19.79 13.44
C TYR A 91 -15.96 -20.54 12.11
N THR A 92 -14.76 -21.02 11.81
CA THR A 92 -14.42 -21.90 10.68
C THR A 92 -14.59 -23.37 11.09
N LYS A 93 -15.79 -23.79 11.52
CA LYS A 93 -16.04 -25.22 11.86
C LYS A 93 -16.14 -26.07 10.57
N CYS A 94 -15.49 -27.25 10.52
CA CYS A 94 -15.23 -28.02 9.27
C CYS A 94 -16.45 -28.43 8.40
N CYS A 95 -17.71 -28.27 8.81
CA CYS A 95 -18.84 -28.69 7.98
C CYS A 95 -20.06 -27.79 8.18
N ARG A 96 -20.48 -27.05 7.14
CA ARG A 96 -21.87 -26.59 7.02
C ARG A 96 -22.65 -27.61 6.19
N VAL A 97 -23.67 -28.22 6.78
CA VAL A 97 -24.70 -28.93 6.00
C VAL A 97 -25.57 -27.88 5.30
N SER A 98 -25.07 -27.29 4.22
CA SER A 98 -25.90 -26.50 3.31
C SER A 98 -26.42 -27.47 2.26
N LYS A 99 -27.72 -27.75 2.29
CA LYS A 99 -28.38 -28.67 1.35
C LYS A 99 -28.54 -27.98 0.00
N LEU A 100 -27.44 -27.78 -0.72
CA LEU A 100 -27.43 -27.36 -2.13
C LEU A 100 -26.38 -28.19 -2.86
N GLY A 101 -26.82 -29.37 -3.31
CA GLY A 101 -26.19 -30.18 -4.35
C GLY A 101 -24.74 -30.59 -4.13
N ASN A 102 -24.51 -31.75 -3.49
CA ASN A 102 -23.36 -32.66 -3.62
C ASN A 102 -21.92 -32.11 -3.73
N LEU A 103 -21.67 -30.83 -3.45
CA LEU A 103 -20.34 -30.24 -3.39
C LEU A 103 -20.10 -29.78 -1.96
N GLN A 104 -19.37 -30.62 -1.23
CA GLN A 104 -18.93 -30.32 0.11
C GLN A 104 -17.75 -29.34 0.00
N LEU A 105 -18.04 -28.06 0.17
CA LEU A 105 -17.02 -27.01 0.10
C LEU A 105 -16.33 -26.91 1.46
N CYS A 106 -15.04 -27.27 1.50
CA CYS A 106 -14.14 -26.93 2.61
C CYS A 106 -13.77 -25.46 2.48
N ILE A 107 -14.12 -24.64 3.48
CA ILE A 107 -13.64 -23.25 3.61
C ILE A 107 -12.74 -23.21 4.83
#